data_AF-A0A844IP30-F1
#
_entry.id   AF-A0A844IP30-F1
#
_cell.length_a   1.000
_cell.length_b   1.000
_cell.length_c   1.000
_cell.angle_alpha   90.00
_cell.angle_beta   90.00
_cell.angle_gamma   90.00
#
_symmetry.space_group_name_H-M   'P 1'
#
loop_
_entity.id
_entity.type
_entity.pdbx_description
1 polymer ?
#
loop_
_entity_poly.entity_id
_entity_poly.type
_entity_poly.pdbx_seq_one_letter_code
_entity_poly.pdbx_strand_id
1 'polypeptide(L)'
;MVQTISRVDLSSLTPDIFKDQYRKEVKPVVITGLLDEDSEWNLPFLAEKLGDHEFNFRDYGKQRNDSQNKQAMGVGSGTITRRMRFSDYE
;
A
#
# COMPACT_ATOMS: atom_id res chain seq x y z
N MET A 1 19.33 -12.11 -11.42
CA MET A 1 18.13 -12.97 -11.31
C MET A 1 17.04 -12.16 -10.63
N VAL A 2 15.90 -11.93 -11.30
CA VAL A 2 14.74 -11.33 -10.65
C VAL A 2 14.11 -12.42 -9.79
N GLN A 3 14.15 -12.28 -8.47
CA GLN A 3 13.41 -13.19 -7.58
C GLN A 3 11.93 -12.94 -7.79
N THR A 4 11.21 -13.94 -8.28
CA THR A 4 9.75 -13.90 -8.37
C THR A 4 9.16 -14.13 -6.99
N ILE A 5 8.29 -13.22 -6.54
CA ILE A 5 7.56 -13.37 -5.28
C ILE A 5 6.45 -14.40 -5.47
N SER A 6 6.40 -15.42 -4.62
CA SER A 6 5.37 -16.45 -4.66
C SER A 6 3.97 -15.85 -4.44
N ARG A 7 3.00 -16.35 -5.20
CA ARG A 7 1.57 -16.00 -5.05
C ARG A 7 0.82 -17.27 -4.69
N VAL A 8 0.07 -17.25 -3.61
CA VAL A 8 -0.65 -18.43 -3.09
C VAL A 8 -2.06 -18.05 -2.69
N ASP A 9 -3.01 -18.93 -2.96
CA ASP A 9 -4.40 -18.70 -2.60
C ASP A 9 -4.63 -18.99 -1.12
N LEU A 10 -5.47 -18.18 -0.47
CA LEU A 10 -5.80 -18.34 0.94
C LEU A 10 -6.35 -19.73 1.25
N SER A 11 -7.13 -20.33 0.34
CA SER A 11 -7.66 -21.68 0.52
C SER A 11 -6.58 -22.77 0.62
N SER A 12 -5.37 -22.49 0.12
CA SER A 12 -4.21 -23.40 0.16
C SER A 12 -3.28 -23.15 1.34
N LEU A 13 -3.56 -22.13 2.16
CA LEU A 13 -2.72 -21.70 3.28
C LEU A 13 -3.31 -22.13 4.62
N THR A 14 -2.46 -22.67 5.48
CA THR A 14 -2.72 -22.77 6.91
C THR A 14 -1.70 -21.91 7.67
N PRO A 15 -1.98 -21.52 8.93
CA PRO A 15 -1.01 -20.81 9.76
C PRO A 15 0.34 -21.52 9.87
N ASP A 16 0.35 -22.85 9.95
CA ASP A 16 1.57 -23.65 10.05
C ASP A 16 2.37 -23.64 8.74
N ILE A 17 1.70 -23.85 7.60
CA ILE A 17 2.33 -23.72 6.27
C ILE A 17 2.91 -22.32 6.09
N PHE A 18 2.16 -21.29 6.46
CA PHE A 18 2.63 -19.91 6.36
C PHE A 18 3.87 -19.66 7.23
N LYS A 19 3.82 -20.12 8.47
CA LYS A 19 4.89 -19.93 9.44
C LYS A 19 6.19 -20.61 9.00
N ASP A 20 6.10 -21.86 8.55
CA ASP A 20 7.28 -22.64 8.21
C ASP A 20 7.89 -22.24 6.87
N GLN A 21 7.07 -21.96 5.85
CA GLN A 21 7.56 -21.71 4.49
C GLN A 21 7.88 -20.24 4.19
N TYR A 22 7.19 -19.29 4.83
CA TYR A 22 7.34 -17.86 4.50
C TYR A 22 7.86 -17.04 5.67
N ARG A 23 7.28 -17.19 6.87
CA ARG A 23 7.65 -16.36 8.03
C ARG A 23 9.05 -16.70 8.56
N LYS A 24 9.34 -17.98 8.79
CA LYS A 24 10.62 -18.43 9.35
C LYS A 24 11.80 -18.09 8.44
N GLU A 25 11.60 -18.18 7.14
CA GLU A 25 12.62 -17.89 6.12
C GLU A 25 12.64 -16.42 5.69
N VAL A 26 11.79 -15.57 6.28
CA VAL A 26 11.65 -14.13 5.93
C VAL A 26 11.44 -13.94 4.41
N LYS A 27 10.68 -14.85 3.81
CA LYS A 27 10.37 -14.83 2.37
C LYS A 27 9.07 -14.06 2.13
N PRO A 28 9.08 -13.04 1.25
CA PRO A 28 7.86 -12.34 0.88
C PRO A 28 6.93 -13.28 0.12
N VAL A 29 5.63 -13.12 0.34
CA VAL A 29 4.57 -13.87 -0.33
C VAL A 29 3.35 -12.98 -0.55
N VAL A 30 2.69 -13.13 -1.69
CA VAL A 30 1.39 -12.50 -1.96
C VAL A 30 0.30 -13.55 -1.71
N ILE A 31 -0.60 -13.26 -0.77
CA ILE A 31 -1.78 -14.09 -0.51
C ILE A 31 -2.92 -13.58 -1.39
N THR A 32 -3.46 -14.43 -2.25
CA THR A 32 -4.65 -14.15 -3.07
C THR A 32 -5.90 -14.71 -2.40
N GLY A 33 -7.08 -14.22 -2.79
CA GLY A 33 -8.34 -14.69 -2.21
C GLY A 33 -8.56 -14.26 -0.76
N LEU A 34 -7.86 -13.23 -0.27
CA LEU A 34 -8.05 -12.67 1.08
C LEU A 34 -9.26 -11.73 1.17
N LEU A 35 -9.56 -11.04 0.07
CA LEU A 35 -10.71 -10.16 -0.03
C LEU A 35 -11.80 -10.92 -0.77
N ASP A 36 -12.97 -11.05 -0.13
CA ASP A 36 -14.19 -11.50 -0.78
C ASP A 36 -14.67 -10.43 -1.79
N GLU A 37 -15.68 -10.75 -2.61
CA GLU A 37 -16.28 -9.82 -3.59
C GLU A 37 -16.81 -8.52 -2.94
N ASP A 38 -16.96 -8.48 -1.61
CA ASP A 38 -17.55 -7.38 -0.82
C ASP A 38 -16.62 -6.19 -0.54
N SER A 39 -15.40 -6.15 -1.10
CA SER A 39 -14.51 -4.99 -0.91
C SER A 39 -14.77 -3.89 -1.94
N GLU A 40 -15.98 -3.33 -1.98
CA GLU A 40 -16.35 -2.21 -2.88
C GLU A 40 -15.86 -0.85 -2.37
N TRP A 41 -14.62 -0.77 -1.87
CA TRP A 41 -14.04 0.50 -1.46
C TRP A 41 -13.66 1.31 -2.70
N ASN A 42 -14.49 2.27 -3.06
CA ASN A 42 -14.25 3.24 -4.12
C ASN A 42 -14.23 4.68 -3.56
N LEU A 43 -13.77 5.65 -4.34
CA LEU A 43 -13.63 7.04 -3.88
C LEU A 43 -14.97 7.62 -3.40
N PRO A 44 -16.09 7.51 -4.15
CA PRO A 44 -17.38 8.02 -3.68
C PRO A 44 -17.86 7.40 -2.36
N PHE A 45 -17.75 6.06 -2.25
CA PHE A 45 -18.12 5.34 -1.04
C PHE A 45 -17.29 5.82 0.17
N LEU A 46 -15.99 5.98 -0.01
CA LEU A 46 -15.10 6.45 1.05
C LEU A 46 -15.33 7.93 1.40
N ALA A 47 -15.61 8.78 0.42
CA ALA A 47 -15.95 10.19 0.66
C ALA A 47 -17.22 10.32 1.51
N GLU A 48 -18.24 9.51 1.24
CA GLU A 48 -19.47 9.47 2.05
C GLU A 48 -19.22 8.91 3.46
N LYS A 49 -18.54 7.75 3.58
CA LYS A 49 -18.40 7.05 4.87
C LYS A 49 -17.38 7.66 5.81
N LEU A 50 -16.36 8.34 5.29
CA LEU A 50 -15.32 8.98 6.11
C LEU A 50 -15.70 10.42 6.50
N GLY A 51 -16.72 11.02 5.87
CA GLY A 51 -17.23 12.34 6.22
C GLY A 51 -16.14 13.42 6.30
N ASP A 52 -16.18 14.23 7.36
CA ASP A 52 -15.27 15.36 7.56
C ASP A 52 -13.93 14.99 8.23
N HIS A 53 -13.57 13.70 8.30
CA HIS A 53 -12.29 13.30 8.88
C HIS A 53 -11.10 13.77 8.02
N GLU A 54 -10.09 14.34 8.68
CA GLU A 54 -8.86 14.80 8.02
C GLU A 54 -7.77 13.72 8.00
N PHE A 55 -7.24 13.45 6.80
CA PHE A 55 -6.18 12.48 6.53
C PHE A 55 -4.88 13.15 6.12
N ASN A 56 -3.76 12.44 6.31
CA ASN A 56 -2.45 12.88 5.82
C ASN A 56 -2.36 12.65 4.31
N PHE A 57 -2.29 13.72 3.53
CA PHE A 57 -2.02 13.70 2.11
C PHE A 57 -0.56 14.04 1.84
N ARG A 58 0.14 13.19 1.08
CA ARG A 58 1.53 13.44 0.65
C ARG A 58 1.55 13.81 -0.83
N ASP A 59 2.00 15.03 -1.12
CA ASP A 59 2.24 15.47 -2.48
C ASP A 59 3.64 15.01 -2.92
N TYR A 60 3.66 14.10 -3.89
CA TYR A 60 4.89 13.56 -4.47
C TYR A 60 5.38 14.36 -5.70
N GLY A 61 4.67 15.41 -6.12
CA GLY A 61 5.00 16.22 -7.30
C GLY A 61 4.90 15.46 -8.62
N LYS A 62 4.87 16.20 -9.75
CA LYS A 62 4.87 15.62 -11.11
C LYS A 62 6.22 15.03 -11.54
N GLN A 63 7.30 15.21 -10.76
CA GLN A 63 8.64 14.78 -11.15
C GLN A 63 8.98 13.41 -10.56
N ARG A 64 8.56 12.35 -11.26
CA ARG A 64 9.19 11.02 -11.15
C ARG A 64 10.05 10.63 -12.35
N ASN A 65 10.17 11.50 -13.36
CA ASN A 65 10.88 11.15 -14.60
C ASN A 65 12.36 11.55 -14.69
N ASP A 66 12.91 12.33 -13.76
CA ASP A 66 14.32 12.73 -13.87
C ASP A 66 15.17 12.03 -12.82
N SER A 67 15.81 10.95 -13.26
CA SER A 67 16.81 10.13 -12.58
C SER A 67 18.10 10.87 -12.19
N GLN A 68 18.06 12.19 -11.89
CA GLN A 68 19.23 12.99 -11.56
C GLN A 68 19.23 13.66 -10.17
N ASN A 69 18.12 13.76 -9.46
CA ASN A 69 18.11 14.36 -8.10
C ASN A 69 18.30 13.34 -6.97
N LYS A 70 19.35 12.51 -7.08
CA LYS A 70 19.83 11.66 -5.98
C LYS A 70 20.94 12.37 -5.20
N GLN A 71 20.69 13.56 -4.65
CA GLN A 71 21.58 14.13 -3.64
C GLN A 71 20.77 14.82 -2.54
N ALA A 72 20.78 14.17 -1.37
CA ALA A 72 20.47 14.68 -0.04
C ALA A 72 19.06 15.24 0.22
N MET A 73 18.29 14.55 1.07
CA MET A 73 18.05 15.01 2.44
C MET A 73 17.63 13.82 3.32
N GLY A 74 18.12 13.81 4.55
CA GLY A 74 17.95 12.73 5.52
C GLY A 74 16.50 12.47 5.93
N VAL A 75 16.29 11.31 6.55
CA VAL A 75 15.10 10.85 7.30
C VAL A 75 13.83 11.71 7.07
N GLY A 76 13.03 11.30 6.08
CA GLY A 76 11.67 11.84 5.88
C GLY A 76 11.38 12.43 4.50
N SER A 77 11.55 11.66 3.42
CA SER A 77 10.95 11.76 2.06
C SER A 77 10.85 13.11 1.30
N GLY A 78 11.14 14.29 1.86
CA GLY A 78 11.05 15.58 1.16
C GLY A 78 9.68 15.89 0.54
N THR A 79 8.60 15.25 1.01
CA THR A 79 7.25 15.40 0.47
C THR A 79 6.43 16.32 1.35
N ILE A 80 5.75 17.29 0.73
CA ILE A 80 4.82 18.17 1.44
C ILE A 80 3.69 17.29 1.95
N THR A 81 3.53 17.25 3.28
CA THR A 81 2.41 16.57 3.91
C THR A 81 1.41 17.63 4.35
N ARG A 82 0.18 17.55 3.85
CA ARG A 82 -0.94 18.38 4.31
C ARG A 82 -2.03 17.51 4.91
N ARG A 83 -2.78 18.05 5.86
CA ARG A 83 -4.02 17.45 6.32
C ARG A 83 -5.18 18.01 5.49
N MET A 84 -6.07 17.15 5.05
CA MET A 84 -7.26 17.52 4.29
C MET A 84 -8.35 16.46 4.48
N ARG A 85 -9.61 16.83 4.27
CA ARG A 85 -10.70 15.85 4.26
C ARG A 85 -10.57 14.95 3.04
N PHE A 86 -11.09 13.72 3.15
CA PHE A 86 -11.09 12.81 2.01
C PHE A 86 -11.89 13.39 0.82
N SER A 87 -13.00 14.09 1.10
CA SER A 87 -13.82 14.78 0.09
C SER A 87 -13.10 15.90 -0.64
N ASP A 88 -12.05 16.48 -0.06
CA ASP A 88 -11.30 17.56 -0.70
C ASP A 88 -10.25 17.01 -1.71
N TYR A 89 -10.08 15.69 -1.78
CA TYR A 89 -9.16 15.01 -2.72
C TYR A 89 -9.81 14.69 -4.07
N GLU A 90 -11.12 14.45 -4.10
CA GLU A 90 -11.86 14.16 -5.33
C GLU A 90 -11.84 15.32 -6.33
#